data_AF-A0A358HZ29-F1
#
_entry.id   AF-A0A358HZ29-F1
#
_cell.length_a   1.000
_cell.length_b   1.000
_cell.length_c   1.000
_cell.angle_alpha   90.00
_cell.angle_beta   90.00
_cell.angle_gamma   90.00
#
_symmetry.space_group_name_H-M   'P 1'
#
loop_
_entity.id
_entity.type
_entity.pdbx_description
1 polymer ?
#
loop_
_entity_poly.entity_id
_entity_poly.type
_entity_poly.pdbx_seq_one_letter_code
_entity_poly.pdbx_strand_id
1 'polypeptide(L)'
;MRLSKSHLLTGLHYLIPLVVLLTCIFLRWQDVPFVDQLRLSVFDTYQRISPRTYEDVGVRIVDIDERSLEELGQWPWPRTRLAGLLYRLRSAGTQVVGFDIVFAEPDRTSPARVVNDWPSGRDTDKIKA
;
A
#
# COMPACT_ATOMS: atom_id res chain seq x y z
N MET A 1 50.03 -38.92 15.21
CA MET A 1 49.28 -37.71 15.60
C MET A 1 47.82 -38.08 15.86
N ARG A 2 47.49 -38.49 17.10
CA ARG A 2 46.12 -38.90 17.49
C ARG A 2 45.32 -37.63 17.80
N LEU A 3 44.55 -37.14 16.83
CA LEU A 3 43.54 -36.11 17.07
C LEU A 3 42.52 -36.68 18.06
N SER A 4 42.47 -36.09 19.25
CA SER A 4 41.60 -36.52 20.35
C SER A 4 40.14 -36.39 19.92
N LYS A 5 39.36 -37.46 20.11
CA LYS A 5 37.92 -37.55 19.78
C LYS A 5 37.08 -36.40 20.37
N SER A 6 37.57 -35.73 21.41
CA SER A 6 36.92 -34.58 22.04
C SER A 6 36.84 -33.35 21.12
N HIS A 7 37.91 -33.03 20.36
CA HIS A 7 37.88 -31.91 19.41
C HIS A 7 36.98 -32.19 18.19
N LEU A 8 36.88 -33.45 17.79
CA LEU A 8 35.96 -33.91 16.74
C LEU A 8 34.49 -33.77 17.15
N LEU A 9 34.18 -34.08 18.42
CA LEU A 9 32.83 -33.90 18.96
C LEU A 9 32.48 -32.42 19.10
N THR A 10 33.38 -31.56 19.60
CA THR A 10 33.09 -30.12 19.73
C THR A 10 32.89 -29.45 18.37
N GLY A 11 33.68 -29.80 17.35
CA GLY A 11 33.49 -29.29 15.98
C GLY A 11 32.15 -29.70 15.37
N LEU A 12 31.68 -30.92 15.67
CA LEU A 12 30.40 -31.43 15.19
C LEU A 12 29.20 -30.62 15.73
N HIS A 13 29.27 -30.11 16.96
CA HIS A 13 28.21 -29.28 17.55
C HIS A 13 28.06 -27.93 16.85
N TYR A 14 29.12 -27.37 16.26
CA TYR A 14 29.05 -26.14 15.47
C TYR A 14 28.65 -26.41 14.01
N LEU A 15 28.96 -27.60 13.50
CA LEU A 15 28.68 -27.96 12.11
C LEU A 15 27.18 -28.12 11.85
N ILE A 16 26.43 -28.70 12.80
CA ILE A 16 24.97 -28.85 12.71
C ILE A 16 24.25 -27.50 12.53
N PRO A 17 24.37 -26.53 13.46
CA PRO A 17 23.70 -25.23 13.30
C PRO A 17 24.22 -24.46 12.09
N LEU A 18 25.50 -24.61 11.73
CA LEU A 18 26.04 -23.99 10.52
C LEU A 18 25.38 -24.54 9.25
N VAL A 19 25.24 -25.86 9.15
CA VAL A 19 24.56 -26.50 8.00
C VAL A 19 23.09 -26.08 7.95
N VAL A 20 22.38 -26.10 9.09
CA VAL A 20 20.98 -25.64 9.15
C VAL A 20 20.86 -24.19 8.69
N LEU A 21 21.74 -23.31 9.18
CA LEU A 21 21.78 -21.90 8.79
C LEU A 21 22.02 -21.74 7.28
N LEU A 22 23.02 -22.44 6.73
CA LEU A 22 23.33 -22.40 5.30
C LEU A 22 22.18 -22.94 4.45
N THR A 23 21.50 -24.00 4.88
CA THR A 23 20.30 -24.51 4.21
C THR A 23 19.17 -23.49 4.25
N CYS A 24 18.90 -22.86 5.40
CA CYS A 24 17.88 -21.81 5.50
C CYS A 24 18.21 -20.60 4.60
N ILE A 25 19.48 -20.17 4.55
CA ILE A 25 19.93 -19.10 3.65
C ILE A 25 19.76 -19.51 2.19
N PHE A 26 20.11 -20.74 1.84
CA PHE A 26 19.97 -21.25 0.48
C PHE A 26 18.49 -21.33 0.06
N LEU A 27 17.61 -21.88 0.91
CA LEU A 27 16.17 -21.93 0.65
C LEU A 27 15.57 -20.52 0.51
N ARG A 28 16.08 -19.56 1.28
CA ARG A 28 15.69 -18.14 1.13
C ARG A 28 16.21 -17.53 -0.17
N TRP A 29 17.42 -17.85 -0.59
CA TRP A 29 17.98 -17.36 -1.87
C TRP A 29 17.13 -17.83 -3.05
N GLN A 30 16.59 -19.04 -2.98
CA GLN A 30 15.77 -19.63 -4.06
C GLN A 30 14.32 -19.12 -4.07
N ASP A 31 13.95 -18.18 -3.19
CA ASP A 31 12.59 -17.62 -3.07
C ASP A 31 11.50 -18.71 -3.07
N VAL A 32 11.71 -19.76 -2.26
CA VAL A 32 10.79 -20.91 -2.18
C VAL A 32 9.43 -20.43 -1.66
N PRO A 33 8.33 -20.55 -2.43
CA PRO A 33 7.05 -19.93 -2.08
C PRO A 33 6.49 -20.31 -0.71
N PHE A 34 6.71 -21.55 -0.28
CA PHE A 34 6.27 -22.04 1.03
C PHE A 34 6.94 -21.29 2.20
N VAL A 35 8.24 -20.99 2.08
CA VAL A 35 9.00 -20.29 3.13
C VAL A 35 8.50 -18.84 3.27
N ASP A 36 8.23 -18.18 2.15
CA ASP A 36 7.70 -16.81 2.14
C ASP A 36 6.28 -16.74 2.71
N GLN A 37 5.39 -17.65 2.31
CA GLN A 37 4.03 -17.72 2.85
C GLN A 37 4.02 -17.94 4.36
N LEU A 38 4.87 -18.84 4.86
CA LEU A 38 5.01 -19.08 6.30
C LEU A 38 5.51 -17.81 7.00
N ARG A 39 6.51 -17.12 6.45
CA ARG A 39 7.04 -15.87 7.00
C ARG A 39 5.96 -14.79 7.07
N LEU A 40 5.21 -14.59 5.99
CA LEU A 40 4.11 -13.60 5.94
C LEU A 40 3.01 -13.95 6.94
N SER A 41 2.63 -15.22 7.04
CA SER A 41 1.62 -15.68 8.01
C SER A 41 2.05 -15.47 9.46
N VAL A 42 3.32 -15.74 9.78
CA VAL A 42 3.91 -15.48 11.11
C VAL A 42 3.92 -13.97 11.39
N PHE A 43 4.31 -13.15 10.41
CA PHE A 43 4.32 -11.70 10.53
C PHE A 43 2.92 -11.15 10.81
N ASP A 44 1.92 -11.54 10.01
CA ASP A 44 0.53 -11.10 10.19
C ASP A 44 -0.03 -11.53 11.55
N THR A 45 0.31 -12.74 11.99
CA THR A 45 -0.11 -13.25 13.30
C THR A 45 0.52 -12.45 14.43
N TYR A 46 1.81 -12.11 14.31
CA TYR A 46 2.49 -11.24 15.27
C TYR A 46 1.84 -9.85 15.33
N GLN A 47 1.52 -9.24 14.19
CA GLN A 47 0.83 -7.94 14.15
C GLN A 47 -0.57 -7.98 14.77
N ARG A 48 -1.27 -9.12 14.69
CA ARG A 48 -2.57 -9.32 15.36
C ARG A 48 -2.45 -9.51 16.88
N ILE A 49 -1.44 -10.24 17.34
CA ILE A 49 -1.23 -10.54 18.77
C ILE A 49 -0.67 -9.33 19.51
N SER A 50 0.26 -8.61 18.87
CA SER A 50 0.92 -7.43 19.42
C SER A 50 0.73 -6.25 18.47
N PRO A 51 -0.51 -5.74 18.32
CA PRO A 51 -0.77 -4.59 17.47
C PRO A 51 0.01 -3.38 18.00
N ARG A 52 0.49 -2.55 17.08
CA ARG A 52 1.17 -1.31 17.44
C ARG A 52 0.18 -0.39 18.16
N THR A 53 0.57 0.13 19.32
CA THR A 53 -0.22 1.15 20.01
C THR A 53 -0.37 2.37 19.11
N TYR A 54 -1.61 2.84 18.95
CA TYR A 54 -1.86 4.08 18.23
C TYR A 54 -1.31 5.26 19.02
N GLU A 55 -0.42 6.03 18.40
CA GLU A 55 0.06 7.31 18.91
C GLU A 55 -0.55 8.42 18.08
N ASP A 56 -1.22 9.37 18.73
CA ASP A 56 -1.79 10.52 18.03
C ASP A 56 -0.68 11.52 17.64
N VAL A 57 -0.03 11.22 16.52
CA VAL A 57 1.01 12.07 15.93
C VAL A 57 0.45 13.15 15.00
N GLY A 58 -0.87 13.39 15.03
CA GLY A 58 -1.53 14.40 14.18
C GLY A 58 -1.61 14.03 12.69
N VAL A 59 -1.29 12.78 12.33
CA VAL A 59 -1.46 12.26 10.97
C VAL A 59 -2.81 11.54 10.87
N ARG A 60 -3.53 11.80 9.78
CA ARG A 60 -4.81 11.16 9.46
C ARG A 60 -4.74 10.64 8.02
N ILE A 61 -5.17 9.40 7.81
CA ILE A 61 -5.30 8.77 6.49
C ILE A 61 -6.77 8.88 6.10
N VAL A 62 -7.02 9.39 4.90
CA VAL A 62 -8.36 9.46 4.31
C VAL A 62 -8.37 8.48 3.16
N ASP A 63 -9.16 7.42 3.30
CA ASP A 63 -9.26 6.35 2.30
C ASP A 63 -10.51 6.55 1.41
N ILE A 64 -10.49 5.95 0.23
CA ILE A 64 -11.64 5.85 -0.66
C ILE A 64 -12.18 4.43 -0.52
N ASP A 65 -13.08 4.25 0.44
CA ASP A 65 -13.69 2.96 0.74
C ASP A 65 -14.91 2.68 -0.13
N GLU A 66 -15.39 1.42 -0.08
CA GLU A 66 -16.56 0.98 -0.85
C GLU A 66 -17.80 1.84 -0.56
N ARG A 67 -18.00 2.22 0.71
CA ARG A 67 -19.11 3.09 1.10
C ARG A 67 -19.03 4.45 0.40
N SER A 68 -17.85 5.06 0.33
CA SER A 68 -17.64 6.32 -0.37
C SER A 68 -17.90 6.19 -1.86
N LEU A 69 -17.57 5.04 -2.46
CA LEU A 69 -17.85 4.76 -3.88
C LEU A 69 -19.34 4.54 -4.13
N GLU A 70 -20.07 3.90 -3.23
CA GLU A 70 -21.52 3.77 -3.28
C GLU A 70 -22.21 5.14 -3.19
N GLU A 71 -21.75 6.01 -2.29
CA GLU A 71 -22.35 7.33 -2.05
C GLU A 71 -21.98 8.36 -3.13
N LEU A 72 -20.73 8.35 -3.64
CA LEU A 72 -20.21 9.38 -4.53
C LEU A 72 -20.04 8.90 -5.98
N GLY A 73 -20.18 7.60 -6.22
CA GLY A 73 -19.99 6.97 -7.51
C GLY A 73 -18.57 6.43 -7.72
N GLN A 74 -18.39 5.73 -8.84
CA GLN A 74 -17.20 4.96 -9.15
C GLN A 74 -15.93 5.82 -9.30
N TRP A 75 -14.81 5.28 -8.83
CA TRP A 75 -13.46 5.77 -9.11
C TRP A 75 -13.04 5.46 -10.58
N PRO A 76 -12.26 6.31 -11.27
CA PRO A 76 -11.64 7.56 -10.82
C PRO A 76 -12.59 8.76 -10.80
N TRP A 77 -12.56 9.49 -9.69
CA TRP A 77 -13.34 10.72 -9.57
C TRP A 77 -12.73 11.88 -10.36
N PRO A 78 -13.56 12.83 -10.86
CA PRO A 78 -13.07 14.07 -11.43
C PRO A 78 -12.20 14.87 -10.44
N ARG A 79 -11.18 15.57 -10.93
CA ARG A 79 -10.30 16.43 -10.11
C ARG A 79 -11.04 17.55 -9.42
N THR A 80 -12.20 17.98 -9.95
CA THR A 80 -13.06 18.95 -9.26
C THR A 80 -13.57 18.42 -7.92
N ARG A 81 -13.87 17.13 -7.81
CA ARG A 81 -14.26 16.49 -6.55
C ARG A 81 -13.08 16.38 -5.59
N LEU A 82 -11.92 15.95 -6.08
CA LEU A 82 -10.70 15.87 -5.28
C LEU A 82 -10.25 17.25 -4.76
N ALA A 83 -10.40 18.30 -5.57
CA ALA A 83 -10.18 19.68 -5.14
C ALA A 83 -11.16 20.08 -4.03
N GLY A 84 -12.43 19.73 -4.13
CA GLY A 84 -13.42 19.93 -3.07
C GLY A 84 -13.03 19.25 -1.75
N LEU A 85 -12.57 18.00 -1.82
CA LEU A 85 -12.04 17.27 -0.67
C LEU A 85 -10.82 17.99 -0.07
N LEU A 86 -9.86 18.39 -0.91
CA LEU A 86 -8.67 19.14 -0.49
C LEU A 86 -9.05 20.42 0.26
N TYR A 87 -9.99 21.21 -0.27
CA TYR A 87 -10.44 22.43 0.40
C TYR A 87 -11.06 22.15 1.76
N ARG A 88 -11.89 21.11 1.88
CA ARG A 88 -12.48 20.72 3.18
C ARG A 88 -11.40 20.31 4.19
N LEU A 89 -10.39 19.54 3.75
CA LEU A 89 -9.26 19.16 4.62
C LEU A 89 -8.45 20.38 5.06
N ARG A 90 -8.21 21.34 4.16
CA ARG A 90 -7.53 22.60 4.51
C ARG A 90 -8.34 23.43 5.50
N SER A 91 -9.65 23.57 5.28
CA SER A 91 -10.54 24.28 6.20
C SER A 91 -10.64 23.62 7.57
N ALA A 92 -10.40 22.30 7.67
CA ALA A 92 -10.32 21.58 8.93
C ALA A 92 -8.99 21.76 9.69
N GLY A 93 -8.05 22.56 9.16
CA GLY A 93 -6.78 22.89 9.82
C GLY A 93 -5.59 22.05 9.37
N THR A 94 -5.72 21.24 8.32
CA THR A 94 -4.62 20.40 7.84
C THR A 94 -3.49 21.22 7.22
N GLN A 95 -2.27 21.05 7.76
CA GLN A 95 -1.07 21.78 7.32
C GLN A 95 -0.43 21.22 6.04
N VAL A 96 -0.53 19.91 5.82
CA VAL A 96 0.01 19.23 4.63
C VAL A 96 -0.97 18.15 4.20
N VAL A 97 -1.27 18.09 2.90
CA VAL A 97 -2.10 17.04 2.30
C VAL A 97 -1.27 16.36 1.23
N GLY A 98 -1.04 15.07 1.39
CA GLY A 98 -0.42 14.21 0.38
C GLY A 98 -1.49 13.40 -0.35
N PHE A 99 -1.30 13.21 -1.65
CA PHE A 99 -2.10 12.30 -2.45
C PHE A 99 -1.25 11.09 -2.82
N ASP A 100 -1.66 9.90 -2.40
CA ASP A 100 -1.09 8.63 -2.87
C ASP A 100 -1.76 8.21 -4.20
N ILE A 101 -1.76 9.13 -5.17
CA ILE A 101 -2.46 9.00 -6.45
C ILE A 101 -1.62 9.68 -7.53
N VAL A 102 -1.43 9.00 -8.65
CA VAL A 102 -0.69 9.54 -9.80
C VAL A 102 -1.62 10.36 -10.69
N PHE A 103 -1.29 11.63 -10.92
CA PHE A 103 -2.01 12.54 -11.82
C PHE A 103 -1.28 12.73 -13.16
N ALA A 104 -0.97 11.64 -13.87
CA ALA A 104 -0.10 11.67 -15.06
C ALA A 104 -0.67 12.50 -16.22
N GLU A 105 -1.99 12.44 -16.44
CA GLU A 105 -2.64 13.07 -17.61
C GLU A 105 -3.64 14.14 -17.18
N PRO A 106 -3.97 15.13 -18.03
CA PRO A 106 -5.03 16.09 -17.72
C PRO A 106 -6.41 15.41 -17.53
N ASP A 107 -7.18 15.85 -16.54
CA ASP A 107 -8.50 15.28 -16.20
C ASP A 107 -9.45 15.32 -17.39
N ARG A 108 -10.05 14.18 -17.71
CA ARG A 108 -10.99 13.99 -18.83
C ARG A 108 -12.45 14.00 -18.41
N THR A 109 -12.75 13.89 -17.11
CA THR A 109 -14.11 13.81 -16.56
C THR A 109 -14.52 15.09 -15.83
N SER A 110 -13.65 16.11 -15.77
CA SER A 110 -14.04 17.43 -15.28
C SER A 110 -15.17 18.05 -16.13
N PRO A 111 -16.18 18.68 -15.51
CA PRO A 111 -17.29 19.31 -16.24
C PRO A 111 -16.84 20.27 -17.33
N ALA A 112 -15.82 21.10 -17.04
CA ALA A 112 -15.28 22.08 -17.99
C ALA A 112 -14.71 21.44 -19.27
N ARG A 113 -14.19 20.21 -19.18
CA ARG A 113 -13.66 19.49 -20.35
C ARG A 113 -14.73 18.68 -21.06
N VAL A 114 -15.61 18.02 -20.32
CA VAL A 114 -16.71 17.22 -20.88
C VAL A 114 -17.61 18.08 -21.78
N VAL A 115 -17.86 19.34 -21.43
CA VAL A 115 -18.63 20.27 -22.27
C VAL A 115 -18.01 20.49 -23.65
N ASN A 116 -16.68 20.44 -23.78
CA ASN A 116 -16.00 20.60 -25.06
C ASN A 116 -16.05 19.34 -25.93
N ASP A 117 -16.09 18.16 -25.31
CA ASP A 117 -16.12 16.88 -25.99
C ASP A 117 -17.57 16.41 -26.29
N TRP A 118 -18.58 17.14 -25.82
CA TRP A 118 -19.99 16.77 -25.98
C TRP A 118 -20.44 16.93 -27.45
N PRO A 119 -21.17 15.95 -28.02
CA PRO A 119 -21.68 16.06 -29.39
C PRO A 119 -22.59 17.28 -29.54
N SER A 120 -22.22 18.20 -30.43
CA SER A 120 -23.03 19.37 -30.77
C SER A 120 -24.26 18.95 -31.59
N GLY A 121 -25.36 18.66 -30.89
CA GLY A 121 -26.70 18.43 -31.43
C GLY A 121 -27.65 19.60 -31.15
N ARG A 122 -28.89 19.53 -31.65
CA ARG A 122 -29.91 20.59 -31.49
C ARG A 122 -30.20 21.03 -30.03
N ASP A 123 -29.79 20.26 -29.04
CA ASP A 123 -29.97 20.57 -27.61
C ASP A 123 -28.77 21.26 -26.93
N THR A 124 -27.61 21.41 -27.59
CA THR A 124 -26.42 22.01 -26.94
C THR A 124 -26.52 23.51 -26.69
N ASP A 125 -27.45 24.20 -27.34
CA ASP A 125 -27.68 25.64 -27.16
C ASP A 125 -28.20 25.98 -25.76
N LYS A 126 -28.80 25.01 -25.06
CA LYS A 126 -29.31 25.18 -23.69
C LYS A 126 -28.26 25.03 -22.59
N ILE A 127 -27.07 24.49 -22.91
CA ILE A 127 -26.03 24.16 -21.94
C ILE A 127 -24.92 25.23 -21.88
N LYS A 128 -24.81 26.07 -22.92
CA LYS A 128 -23.77 27.12 -23.03
C LYS A 128 -24.17 28.49 -22.46
N ALA A 129 -25.35 28.62 -21.84
CA ALA A 129 -25.82 29.82 -21.17
C ALA A 129 -25.50 29.78 -19.68
#